data_AF-A0A183DEZ7-F1
#
_entry.id   AF-A0A183DEZ7-F1
#
_cell.length_a   1.000
_cell.length_b   1.000
_cell.length_c   1.000
_cell.angle_alpha   90.00
_cell.angle_beta   90.00
_cell.angle_gamma   90.00
#
_symmetry.space_group_name_H-M   'P 1'
#
loop_
_entity.id
_entity.type
_entity.pdbx_description
1 polymer ?
#
loop_
_entity_poly.entity_id
_entity_poly.type
_entity_poly.pdbx_seq_one_letter_code
_entity_poly.pdbx_strand_id
1 'polypeptide(L)'
;LIHNHATGGVERPLLDGPKGNLTFSDISVRLMRDFVNGHINYRDDQLLFYFIVLIRYEETVHHTTLTTSDEGICTGRLEFPHYIQFRSLPHDFSCSLEIFALVSPLIAVNF
;
A
#
# COMPACT_ATOMS: atom_id res chain seq x y z
N LEU A 1 31.83 -27.13 47.57
CA LEU A 1 32.19 -25.75 47.93
C LEU A 1 32.25 -24.94 46.63
N ILE A 2 31.32 -23.98 46.48
CA ILE A 2 31.46 -22.69 45.74
C ILE A 2 31.52 -22.81 44.19
N HIS A 3 30.69 -22.15 43.37
CA HIS A 3 29.62 -21.16 43.55
C HIS A 3 28.67 -21.20 42.34
N ASN A 4 27.36 -21.10 42.59
CA ASN A 4 26.39 -20.70 41.56
C ASN A 4 26.65 -19.24 41.18
N HIS A 5 26.75 -18.93 39.89
CA HIS A 5 26.48 -17.59 39.38
C HIS A 5 25.25 -17.68 38.49
N ALA A 6 24.10 -17.40 39.11
CA ALA A 6 22.89 -17.05 38.39
C ALA A 6 23.09 -15.66 37.78
N THR A 7 23.50 -15.60 36.51
CA THR A 7 23.19 -14.45 35.66
C THR A 7 21.88 -14.74 34.97
N GLY A 8 20.79 -14.24 35.56
CA GLY A 8 19.50 -14.09 34.89
C GLY A 8 19.65 -13.09 33.74
N GLY A 9 20.29 -13.53 32.66
CA GLY A 9 20.04 -12.95 31.36
C GLY A 9 18.65 -13.40 30.99
N VAL A 10 17.73 -12.46 30.84
CA VAL A 10 16.51 -12.71 30.07
C VAL A 10 17.02 -13.10 28.68
N GLU A 11 17.12 -14.40 28.41
CA GLU A 11 17.28 -14.92 27.07
C GLU A 11 16.09 -14.35 26.31
N ARG A 12 16.31 -13.26 25.56
CA ARG A 12 15.40 -12.91 24.48
C ARG A 12 15.33 -14.19 23.65
N PRO A 13 14.15 -14.82 23.49
CA PRO A 13 14.08 -15.98 22.62
C PRO A 13 14.67 -15.52 21.30
N LEU A 14 15.69 -16.25 20.84
CA LEU A 14 16.33 -16.00 19.57
C LEU A 14 15.23 -15.70 18.56
N LEU A 15 15.22 -14.48 18.02
CA LEU A 15 14.35 -14.00 16.93
C LEU A 15 14.69 -14.73 15.61
N ASP A 16 15.00 -16.01 15.71
CA ASP A 16 15.48 -16.90 14.66
C ASP A 16 14.43 -17.98 14.38
N GLY A 17 13.16 -17.59 14.53
CA GLY A 17 12.03 -18.34 14.01
C GLY A 17 12.04 -18.33 12.48
N PRO A 18 11.23 -19.20 11.84
CA PRO A 18 11.16 -19.27 10.39
C PRO A 18 10.79 -17.90 9.81
N LYS A 19 11.55 -17.47 8.79
CA LYS A 19 11.29 -16.22 8.07
C LYS A 19 10.66 -16.51 6.71
N GLY A 20 9.65 -15.72 6.36
CA GLY A 20 8.90 -15.86 5.13
C GLY A 20 9.04 -14.65 4.21
N ASN A 21 8.47 -14.78 3.01
CA ASN A 21 8.33 -13.67 2.08
C ASN A 21 6.85 -13.35 1.93
N LEU A 22 6.50 -12.06 1.90
CA LEU A 22 5.17 -11.58 1.56
C LEU A 22 5.24 -10.84 0.24
N THR A 23 4.34 -11.17 -0.67
CA THR A 23 4.25 -10.52 -1.97
C THR A 23 2.85 -9.98 -2.17
N PHE A 24 2.75 -8.70 -2.49
CA PHE A 24 1.55 -8.05 -2.99
C PHE A 24 1.65 -7.98 -4.52
N SER A 25 0.66 -8.53 -5.20
CA SER A 25 0.49 -8.44 -6.66
C SER A 25 -0.97 -8.12 -6.99
N ASP A 26 -1.20 -7.65 -8.21
CA ASP A 26 -2.53 -7.48 -8.80
C ASP A 26 -3.51 -6.70 -7.91
N ILE A 27 -3.01 -5.64 -7.25
CA ILE A 27 -3.81 -4.85 -6.32
C ILE A 27 -4.93 -4.17 -7.11
N SER A 28 -6.17 -4.47 -6.75
CA SER A 28 -7.35 -3.88 -7.39
C SER A 28 -8.33 -3.32 -6.37
N VAL A 29 -8.81 -2.11 -6.63
CA VAL A 29 -9.76 -1.40 -5.77
C VAL A 29 -11.02 -1.11 -6.58
N ARG A 30 -12.17 -1.59 -6.11
CA ARG A 30 -13.45 -1.26 -6.74
C ARG A 30 -13.89 0.14 -6.33
N LEU A 31 -14.29 0.95 -7.30
CA LEU A 31 -14.91 2.24 -7.05
C LEU A 31 -16.43 2.07 -7.00
N MET A 32 -17.08 2.92 -6.19
CA MET A 32 -18.54 2.94 -6.13
C MET A 32 -19.12 3.40 -7.45
N ARG A 33 -20.19 2.73 -7.90
CA ARG A 33 -20.84 3.04 -9.18
C ARG A 33 -21.31 4.48 -9.27
N ASP A 34 -21.82 5.04 -8.17
CA ASP A 34 -22.29 6.42 -8.12
C ASP A 34 -21.14 7.43 -8.24
N PHE A 35 -19.98 7.11 -7.67
CA PHE A 35 -18.77 7.92 -7.84
C PHE A 35 -18.31 7.91 -9.30
N VAL A 36 -18.25 6.73 -9.92
CA VAL A 36 -17.90 6.57 -11.34
C VAL A 36 -18.88 7.33 -12.23
N ASN A 37 -20.17 7.21 -11.98
CA ASN A 37 -21.18 7.88 -12.80
C ASN A 37 -21.17 9.40 -12.63
N GLY A 38 -21.02 9.91 -11.41
CA GLY A 38 -21.13 11.33 -11.12
C GLY A 38 -19.89 12.15 -11.41
N HIS A 39 -18.69 11.54 -11.39
CA HIS A 39 -17.43 12.29 -11.46
C HIS A 39 -16.49 11.83 -12.59
N ILE A 40 -16.74 10.66 -13.19
CA ILE A 40 -15.83 10.07 -14.21
C ILE A 40 -16.54 9.94 -15.55
N ASN A 41 -17.73 9.35 -15.58
CA ASN A 41 -18.55 9.22 -16.80
C ASN A 41 -19.25 10.54 -17.15
N TYR A 42 -19.80 11.21 -16.13
CA TYR A 42 -20.16 12.60 -16.26
C TYR A 42 -18.84 13.37 -16.21
N ARG A 43 -18.26 13.59 -17.39
CA ARG A 43 -17.02 14.34 -17.58
C ARG A 43 -17.18 15.76 -17.07
N ASP A 44 -17.09 15.93 -15.76
CA ASP A 44 -16.74 17.20 -15.19
C ASP A 44 -15.26 17.39 -15.52
N ASP A 45 -14.99 17.84 -16.75
CA ASP A 45 -13.65 18.04 -17.36
C ASP A 45 -12.75 19.00 -16.54
N GLN A 46 -13.23 19.45 -15.38
CA GLN A 46 -12.57 20.34 -14.45
C GLN A 46 -11.85 19.60 -13.32
N LEU A 47 -12.07 18.30 -13.10
CA LEU A 47 -11.45 17.56 -11.98
C LEU A 47 -10.73 16.30 -12.46
N LEU A 48 -9.54 16.07 -11.92
CA LEU A 48 -8.76 14.86 -12.15
C LEU A 48 -8.48 14.16 -10.81
N PHE A 49 -8.82 12.88 -10.74
CA PHE A 49 -8.63 12.06 -9.54
C PHE A 49 -7.40 11.18 -9.70
N TYR A 50 -6.55 11.21 -8.69
CA TYR A 50 -5.33 10.43 -8.60
C TYR A 50 -5.42 9.49 -7.42
N PHE A 51 -4.94 8.26 -7.58
CA PHE A 51 -4.96 7.22 -6.56
C PHE A 51 -3.57 6.60 -6.40
N ILE A 52 -3.23 6.26 -5.16
CA ILE A 52 -1.98 5.58 -4.82
C ILE A 52 -2.19 4.61 -3.67
N VAL A 53 -1.47 3.50 -3.70
CA VAL A 53 -1.42 2.54 -2.60
C VAL A 53 -0.06 2.63 -1.93
N LEU A 54 -0.06 2.79 -0.61
CA LEU A 54 1.13 2.71 0.24
C LEU A 54 1.09 1.41 1.04
N ILE A 55 2.21 0.72 1.11
CA ILE A 55 2.38 -0.48 1.93
C ILE A 55 3.53 -0.22 2.89
N ARG A 56 3.24 -0.15 4.19
CA ARG A 56 4.21 0.15 5.24
C ARG A 56 4.51 -1.10 6.06
N TYR A 57 5.79 -1.38 6.21
CA TYR A 57 6.32 -2.35 7.15
C TYR A 57 7.49 -1.70 7.89
N GLU A 58 7.37 -1.57 9.21
CA GLU A 58 8.31 -0.82 10.06
C GLU A 58 8.56 0.61 9.51
N GLU A 59 9.81 0.98 9.28
CA GLU A 59 10.21 2.28 8.72
C GLU A 59 10.20 2.30 7.18
N THR A 60 9.92 1.17 6.53
CA THR A 60 9.90 1.06 5.07
C THR A 60 8.51 1.30 4.52
N VAL A 61 8.41 2.22 3.55
CA VAL A 61 7.16 2.50 2.81
C VAL A 61 7.39 2.19 1.34
N HIS A 62 6.67 1.19 0.84
CA HIS A 62 6.53 0.95 -0.59
C HIS A 62 5.30 1.67 -1.12
N HIS A 63 5.35 2.07 -2.38
CA HIS A 63 4.27 2.79 -3.03
C HIS A 63 4.08 2.30 -4.47
N THR A 64 2.84 2.39 -4.94
CA THR A 64 2.52 2.23 -6.36
C THR A 64 2.79 3.53 -7.13
N THR A 65 2.84 3.46 -8.45
CA THR A 65 2.65 4.65 -9.27
C THR A 65 1.27 5.24 -9.04
N LEU A 66 1.18 6.55 -9.25
CA LEU A 66 -0.07 7.28 -9.26
C LEU A 66 -0.94 6.76 -10.43
N THR A 67 -2.18 6.37 -10.13
CA THR A 67 -3.16 5.93 -11.15
C THR A 67 -4.27 6.95 -11.22
N THR A 68 -4.59 7.40 -12.41
CA THR A 68 -5.61 8.42 -12.65
C THR A 68 -6.97 7.79 -12.94
N SER A 69 -8.03 8.58 -12.76
CA SER A 69 -9.40 8.14 -13.05
C SER A 69 -9.70 7.89 -14.53
N ASP A 70 -8.94 8.46 -15.45
CA ASP A 70 -9.10 8.30 -16.89
C ASP A 70 -8.41 7.03 -17.44
N GLU A 71 -7.21 6.71 -16.95
CA GLU A 71 -6.44 5.52 -17.37
C GLU A 71 -6.83 4.26 -16.59
N GLY A 72 -7.14 4.39 -15.30
CA GLY A 72 -7.40 3.23 -14.43
C GLY A 72 -8.82 2.67 -14.52
N ILE A 73 -9.82 3.51 -14.87
CA ILE A 73 -11.24 3.20 -14.67
C ILE A 73 -11.93 2.76 -15.97
N CYS A 74 -11.30 1.88 -16.75
CA CYS A 74 -11.99 1.28 -17.90
C CYS A 74 -13.15 0.34 -17.46
N THR A 75 -13.25 -0.04 -16.17
CA THR A 75 -14.23 -1.04 -15.69
C THR A 75 -14.81 -0.77 -14.29
N GLY A 76 -14.65 0.45 -13.74
CA GLY A 76 -15.06 0.77 -12.36
C GLY A 76 -14.13 0.21 -11.28
N ARG A 77 -12.91 -0.18 -11.67
CA ARG A 77 -11.83 -0.60 -10.77
C ARG A 77 -10.61 0.27 -11.01
N LEU A 78 -9.79 0.44 -9.98
CA LEU A 78 -8.42 0.90 -10.08
C LEU A 78 -7.53 -0.32 -10.03
N GLU A 79 -6.59 -0.43 -10.96
CA GLU A 79 -5.65 -1.53 -11.04
C GLU A 79 -4.23 -1.00 -10.89
N PHE A 80 -3.47 -1.59 -9.96
CA PHE A 80 -2.08 -1.24 -9.72
C PHE A 80 -1.23 -2.48 -10.05
N PRO A 81 -0.51 -2.49 -11.20
CA PRO A 81 0.23 -3.67 -11.67
C PRO A 81 1.57 -3.89 -10.93
N HIS A 82 1.64 -3.50 -9.66
CA HIS A 82 2.87 -3.50 -8.89
C HIS A 82 3.11 -4.84 -8.22
N TYR A 83 4.35 -5.30 -8.29
CA TYR A 83 4.84 -6.46 -7.57
C TYR A 83 5.70 -5.96 -6.40
N ILE A 84 5.12 -5.91 -5.20
CA ILE A 84 5.81 -5.43 -3.99
C ILE A 84 6.11 -6.64 -3.12
N GLN A 85 7.39 -6.88 -2.85
CA GLN A 85 7.83 -8.04 -2.09
C GLN A 85 8.63 -7.64 -0.85
N PHE A 86 8.14 -8.08 0.30
CA PHE A 86 8.88 -8.08 1.56
C PHE A 86 9.52 -9.45 1.74
N ARG A 87 10.78 -9.47 2.17
CA ARG A 87 11.54 -10.69 2.37
C ARG A 87 11.97 -10.82 3.81
N SER A 88 12.20 -12.06 4.23
CA SER A 88 12.74 -12.36 5.55
C SER A 88 11.87 -11.82 6.69
N LEU A 89 10.55 -11.79 6.50
CA LEU A 89 9.60 -11.34 7.51
C LEU A 89 9.49 -12.37 8.64
N PRO A 90 9.46 -11.94 9.91
CA PRO A 90 9.19 -12.82 11.03
C PRO A 90 7.73 -13.31 11.00
N HIS A 91 7.40 -14.34 11.75
CA HIS A 91 6.06 -14.94 11.78
C HIS A 91 4.96 -14.02 12.34
N ASP A 92 5.34 -13.00 13.12
CA ASP A 92 4.49 -12.03 13.80
C ASP A 92 4.52 -10.64 13.12
N PHE A 93 4.96 -10.57 11.86
CA PHE A 93 5.01 -9.32 11.11
C PHE A 93 3.64 -8.65 11.01
N SER A 94 3.63 -7.32 10.99
CA SER A 94 2.43 -6.52 10.73
C SER A 94 2.76 -5.42 9.73
N CYS A 95 1.94 -5.31 8.68
CA CYS A 95 2.06 -4.27 7.66
C CYS A 95 0.73 -3.55 7.49
N SER A 96 0.77 -2.25 7.19
CA SER A 96 -0.42 -1.50 6.79
C SER A 96 -0.47 -1.34 5.28
N LEU A 97 -1.68 -1.46 4.72
CA LEU A 97 -1.97 -1.07 3.35
C LEU A 97 -2.94 0.11 3.42
N GLU A 98 -2.54 1.23 2.82
CA GLU A 98 -3.26 2.50 2.85
C GLU A 98 -3.51 2.95 1.43
N ILE A 99 -4.76 3.35 1.13
CA ILE A 99 -5.14 3.88 -0.17
C ILE A 99 -5.40 5.36 0.00
N PHE A 100 -4.73 6.18 -0.81
CA PHE A 100 -4.92 7.62 -0.83
C PHE A 100 -5.50 8.07 -2.17
N ALA A 101 -6.29 9.13 -2.11
CA ALA A 101 -6.83 9.81 -3.27
C ALA A 101 -6.49 11.30 -3.21
N LEU A 102 -6.12 11.88 -4.35
CA LEU A 102 -5.93 13.30 -4.53
C LEU A 102 -6.88 13.78 -5.63
N VAL A 103 -7.60 14.86 -5.34
CA VAL A 103 -8.48 15.54 -6.30
C VAL A 103 -7.80 16.83 -6.73
N SER A 104 -7.63 17.03 -8.03
CA SER A 104 -6.99 18.22 -8.58
C SER A 104 -7.90 18.90 -9.60
N PRO A 105 -8.13 20.22 -9.48
CA PRO A 105 -8.75 20.98 -10.56
C PRO A 105 -7.83 21.03 -11.78
N LEU A 106 -8.37 20.70 -12.95
CA LEU A 106 -7.74 20.95 -14.25
C LEU A 106 -7.74 22.46 -14.52
N ILE A 107 -6.73 23.14 -14.00
CA ILE A 107 -6.46 24.53 -14.38
C ILE A 107 -5.73 24.49 -15.72
N ALA A 108 -6.36 24.99 -16.78
CA ALA A 108 -5.70 25.19 -18.06
C ALA A 108 -4.57 26.21 -17.89
N VAL A 109 -3.34 25.72 -17.76
CA VAL A 109 -2.15 26.57 -17.82
C VAL A 109 -1.87 26.81 -19.29
N ASN A 110 -2.34 27.94 -19.83
CA ASN A 110 -1.94 28.38 -21.16
C ASN A 110 -0.44 28.75 -21.13
N PHE A 111 0.37 28.02 -21.90
CA PHE A 111 1.75 28.38 -22.22
C PHE A 111 1.78 29.29 -23.46
#